data_AF-A0A7X0E236-F1
#
_entry.id   AF-A0A7X0E236-F1
#
_cell.length_a   1.000
_cell.length_b   1.000
_cell.length_c   1.000
_cell.angle_alpha   90.00
_cell.angle_beta   90.00
_cell.angle_gamma   90.00
#
_symmetry.space_group_name_H-M   'P 1'
#
loop_
_entity.id
_entity.type
_entity.pdbx_description
1 polymer ?
#
loop_
_entity_poly.entity_id
_entity_poly.type
_entity_poly.pdbx_seq_one_letter_code
_entity_poly.pdbx_strand_id
1 'polypeptide(L)'
;MKKVIFLSTFLIFAISAVSNAQSTEVLNKKGYKLTVINQDAAFDKAEIVKLEETFFEVYPRLEKEYNKKTLKEVTFLIDTAYGGVAETGGGVVKFSSKYMTKHPKDIDVVTHEVMHIVQGYGDGAGPGWLTEGIADYARNKFGVDNAGANWTLPAFKSTQNYDNAYRVTARFLIWIEKNVKPNLVKTFDKQLRDHTFTDDSWKKETGKTVDELWAAYAANPAI
;
A
#
# COMPACT_ATOMS: atom_id res chain seq x y z
N MET A 1 -32.90 -35.55 -63.42
CA MET A 1 -31.65 -35.91 -62.69
C MET A 1 -30.57 -34.95 -63.18
N LYS A 2 -29.88 -34.11 -62.41
CA LYS A 2 -29.48 -34.07 -61.00
C LYS A 2 -29.50 -32.60 -60.53
N LYS A 3 -30.03 -32.33 -59.33
CA LYS A 3 -29.75 -31.09 -58.57
C LYS A 3 -28.42 -31.30 -57.85
N VAL A 4 -27.48 -30.38 -57.94
CA VAL A 4 -26.32 -30.32 -57.02
C VAL A 4 -26.22 -28.90 -56.49
N ILE A 5 -26.29 -28.83 -55.16
CA ILE A 5 -26.39 -27.66 -54.30
C ILE A 5 -24.95 -27.18 -54.03
N PHE A 6 -24.67 -25.89 -54.23
CA PHE A 6 -23.43 -25.29 -53.74
C PHE A 6 -23.55 -25.04 -52.24
N LEU A 7 -22.76 -25.78 -51.46
CA LEU A 7 -22.62 -25.62 -50.01
C LEU A 7 -21.70 -24.41 -49.75
N SER A 8 -22.27 -23.32 -49.22
CA SER A 8 -21.50 -22.19 -48.72
C SER A 8 -20.86 -22.56 -47.38
N THR A 9 -19.53 -22.64 -47.36
CA THR A 9 -18.76 -22.90 -46.14
C THR A 9 -18.71 -21.61 -45.32
N PHE A 10 -19.50 -21.56 -44.24
CA PHE A 10 -19.43 -20.48 -43.24
C PHE A 10 -18.16 -20.70 -42.41
N LEU A 11 -17.16 -19.83 -42.58
CA LEU A 11 -15.96 -19.83 -41.74
C LEU A 11 -16.36 -19.26 -40.37
N ILE A 12 -16.52 -20.14 -39.38
CA ILE A 12 -16.76 -19.72 -37.99
C ILE A 12 -15.42 -19.18 -37.45
N PHE A 13 -15.32 -17.86 -37.32
CA PHE A 13 -14.30 -17.26 -36.47
C PHE A 13 -14.62 -17.64 -35.02
N ALA A 14 -13.92 -18.64 -34.49
CA ALA A 14 -13.86 -18.87 -33.06
C ALA A 14 -13.11 -17.68 -32.44
N ILE A 15 -13.85 -16.72 -31.90
CA ILE A 15 -13.30 -15.77 -30.93
C ILE A 15 -12.99 -16.62 -29.70
N SER A 16 -11.74 -17.05 -29.57
CA SER A 16 -11.22 -17.53 -28.31
C SER A 16 -11.28 -16.37 -27.34
N ALA A 17 -12.33 -16.31 -26.52
CA ALA A 17 -12.28 -15.56 -25.28
C ALA A 17 -11.03 -16.04 -24.55
N VAL A 18 -10.06 -15.14 -24.39
CA VAL A 18 -8.89 -15.39 -23.56
C VAL A 18 -9.45 -15.63 -22.17
N SER A 19 -9.48 -16.89 -21.74
CA SER A 19 -9.79 -17.20 -20.35
C SER A 19 -8.67 -16.57 -19.53
N ASN A 20 -8.93 -15.43 -18.90
CA ASN A 20 -8.07 -14.94 -17.83
C ASN A 20 -8.05 -16.06 -16.80
N ALA A 21 -6.96 -16.82 -16.73
CA ALA A 21 -6.84 -17.88 -15.76
C ALA A 21 -6.84 -17.22 -14.38
N GLN A 22 -7.98 -17.33 -13.70
CA GLN A 22 -8.19 -16.78 -12.38
C GLN A 22 -7.98 -17.93 -11.39
N SER A 23 -6.92 -17.85 -10.58
CA SER A 23 -6.80 -18.72 -9.41
C SER A 23 -7.21 -17.93 -8.17
N THR A 24 -7.97 -18.58 -7.29
CA THR A 24 -8.34 -18.03 -5.99
C THR A 24 -7.87 -18.97 -4.90
N GLU A 25 -7.14 -18.43 -3.93
CA GLU A 25 -6.70 -19.12 -2.73
C GLU A 25 -7.21 -18.39 -1.48
N VAL A 26 -7.48 -19.13 -0.40
CA VAL A 26 -7.90 -18.55 0.88
C VAL A 26 -7.03 -19.12 1.99
N LEU A 27 -6.28 -18.24 2.66
CA LEU A 27 -5.42 -18.58 3.78
C LEU A 27 -6.03 -18.07 5.09
N ASN A 28 -6.05 -18.92 6.11
CA ASN A 28 -6.48 -18.55 7.45
C ASN A 28 -5.33 -18.78 8.43
N LYS A 29 -4.80 -17.71 9.02
CA LYS A 29 -3.65 -17.79 9.93
C LYS A 29 -3.69 -16.66 10.95
N LYS A 30 -3.35 -16.97 12.22
CA LYS A 30 -3.30 -16.00 13.34
C LYS A 30 -4.60 -15.17 13.53
N GLY A 31 -5.76 -15.71 13.13
CA GLY A 31 -7.04 -14.99 13.22
C GLY A 31 -7.35 -14.02 12.08
N TYR A 32 -6.59 -14.09 10.97
CA TYR A 32 -6.82 -13.33 9.75
C TYR A 32 -7.16 -14.27 8.59
N LYS A 33 -8.05 -13.81 7.72
CA LYS A 33 -8.38 -14.43 6.44
C LYS A 33 -7.78 -13.59 5.31
N LEU A 34 -6.89 -14.19 4.53
CA LEU A 34 -6.33 -13.60 3.31
C LEU A 34 -6.88 -14.35 2.10
N THR A 35 -7.63 -13.66 1.25
CA THR A 35 -8.04 -14.19 -0.06
C THR A 35 -7.08 -13.69 -1.11
N VAL A 36 -6.45 -14.57 -1.88
CA VAL A 36 -5.56 -14.19 -2.99
C VAL A 36 -6.22 -14.54 -4.31
N ILE A 37 -6.47 -13.54 -5.14
CA ILE A 37 -7.01 -13.68 -6.48
C ILE A 37 -5.89 -13.31 -7.45
N ASN A 38 -5.45 -14.28 -8.26
CA ASN A 38 -4.46 -14.05 -9.29
C ASN A 38 -5.12 -14.09 -10.67
N GLN A 39 -5.07 -12.97 -11.40
CA GLN A 39 -5.58 -12.87 -12.77
C GLN A 39 -4.52 -13.13 -13.84
N ASP A 40 -3.27 -13.37 -13.43
CA ASP A 40 -2.13 -13.62 -14.31
C ASP A 40 -1.62 -15.06 -14.16
N ALA A 41 -1.97 -15.91 -15.13
CA ALA A 41 -1.59 -17.32 -15.14
C ALA A 41 -0.07 -17.56 -15.10
N ALA A 42 0.72 -16.59 -15.58
CA ALA A 42 2.16 -16.68 -15.70
C ALA A 42 2.91 -16.05 -14.51
N PHE A 43 2.18 -15.42 -13.59
CA PHE A 43 2.78 -14.80 -12.41
C PHE A 43 3.46 -15.84 -11.52
N ASP A 44 4.65 -15.50 -11.02
CA ASP A 44 5.45 -16.43 -10.23
C ASP A 44 4.74 -16.77 -8.91
N LYS A 45 4.42 -18.05 -8.73
CA LYS A 45 3.78 -18.54 -7.51
C LYS A 45 4.67 -18.33 -6.28
N ALA A 46 5.99 -18.37 -6.43
CA ALA A 46 6.91 -18.09 -5.33
C ALA A 46 6.84 -16.61 -4.91
N GLU A 47 6.49 -15.70 -5.82
CA GLU A 47 6.28 -14.29 -5.48
C GLU A 47 4.98 -14.10 -4.70
N ILE A 48 3.90 -14.77 -5.09
CA ILE A 48 2.63 -14.77 -4.33
C ILE A 48 2.87 -15.20 -2.88
N VAL A 49 3.59 -16.31 -2.67
CA VAL A 49 3.91 -16.81 -1.33
C VAL A 49 4.65 -15.76 -0.50
N LYS A 50 5.60 -15.01 -1.08
CA LYS A 50 6.30 -13.94 -0.35
C LYS A 50 5.38 -12.79 0.04
N LEU A 51 4.42 -12.41 -0.82
CA LEU A 51 3.44 -11.38 -0.50
C LEU A 51 2.55 -11.83 0.68
N GLU A 52 2.08 -13.07 0.66
CA GLU A 52 1.30 -13.68 1.74
C GLU A 52 2.08 -13.74 3.06
N GLU A 53 3.33 -14.21 3.01
CA GLU A 53 4.21 -14.27 4.18
C GLU A 53 4.45 -12.88 4.77
N THR A 54 4.68 -11.88 3.91
CA THR A 54 4.82 -10.48 4.32
C THR A 54 3.55 -10.00 5.04
N PHE A 55 2.36 -10.27 4.49
CA PHE A 55 1.08 -9.93 5.13
C PHE A 55 0.97 -10.52 6.55
N PHE A 56 1.20 -11.83 6.70
CA PHE A 56 1.05 -12.52 7.98
C PHE A 56 2.14 -12.19 9.00
N GLU A 57 3.20 -11.51 8.58
CA GLU A 57 4.23 -10.94 9.44
C GLU A 57 3.87 -9.50 9.87
N VAL A 58 3.57 -8.62 8.91
CA VAL A 58 3.45 -7.18 9.20
C VAL A 58 2.05 -6.77 9.68
N TYR A 59 0.99 -7.33 9.11
CA TYR A 59 -0.38 -6.88 9.40
C TYR A 59 -0.78 -7.01 10.88
N PRO A 60 -0.47 -8.12 11.58
CA PRO A 60 -0.75 -8.22 13.02
C PRO A 60 0.03 -7.20 13.87
N ARG A 61 1.24 -6.82 13.43
CA ARG A 61 2.07 -5.81 14.12
C ARG A 61 1.48 -4.41 13.94
N LEU A 62 1.03 -4.08 12.73
CA LEU A 62 0.37 -2.81 12.42
C LEU A 62 -0.97 -2.68 13.15
N GLU A 63 -1.81 -3.72 13.16
CA GLU A 63 -3.04 -3.73 13.95
C GLU A 63 -2.77 -3.43 15.43
N LYS A 64 -1.81 -4.14 16.02
CA LYS A 64 -1.48 -4.00 17.44
C LYS A 64 -1.01 -2.59 17.76
N GLU A 65 -0.21 -2.00 16.87
CA GLU A 65 0.36 -0.67 17.08
C GLU A 65 -0.69 0.44 16.89
N TYR A 66 -1.52 0.34 15.87
CA TYR A 66 -2.31 1.48 15.37
C TYR A 66 -3.81 1.31 15.56
N ASN A 67 -4.39 0.20 15.09
CA ASN A 67 -5.85 0.03 15.07
C ASN A 67 -6.31 -1.42 15.27
N LYS A 68 -6.62 -1.78 16.52
CA LYS A 68 -7.18 -3.10 16.90
C LYS A 68 -8.55 -3.43 16.30
N LYS A 69 -9.23 -2.44 15.70
CA LYS A 69 -10.54 -2.61 15.06
C LYS A 69 -10.42 -2.75 13.53
N THR A 70 -9.22 -2.84 12.98
CA THR A 70 -9.00 -3.05 11.54
C THR A 70 -9.61 -4.37 11.06
N LEU A 71 -9.76 -4.50 9.74
CA LEU A 71 -10.38 -5.66 9.10
C LEU A 71 -9.59 -6.94 9.39
N LYS A 72 -10.32 -8.03 9.60
CA LYS A 72 -9.75 -9.39 9.74
C LYS A 72 -9.75 -10.17 8.44
N GLU A 73 -10.41 -9.64 7.42
CA GLU A 73 -10.52 -10.21 6.09
C GLU A 73 -9.92 -9.23 5.10
N VAL A 74 -8.90 -9.67 4.38
CA VAL A 74 -8.18 -8.88 3.39
C VAL A 74 -8.12 -9.68 2.09
N THR A 75 -8.18 -9.00 0.96
CA THR A 75 -8.03 -9.61 -0.36
C THR A 75 -6.81 -9.06 -1.06
N PHE A 76 -5.93 -9.93 -1.55
CA PHE A 76 -4.88 -9.57 -2.50
C PHE A 76 -5.37 -9.90 -3.91
N LEU A 77 -5.25 -8.94 -4.82
CA LEU A 77 -5.62 -9.07 -6.22
C LEU A 77 -4.39 -8.80 -7.08
N ILE A 78 -3.84 -9.83 -7.73
CA ILE A 78 -2.81 -9.66 -8.76
C ILE A 78 -3.53 -9.31 -10.08
N ASP A 79 -3.42 -8.05 -10.49
CA ASP A 79 -4.19 -7.44 -11.57
C ASP A 79 -3.31 -7.20 -12.81
N THR A 80 -3.75 -7.67 -13.97
CA THR A 80 -3.04 -7.54 -15.25
C THR A 80 -3.30 -6.21 -15.97
N ALA A 81 -4.40 -5.52 -15.61
CA ALA A 81 -4.83 -4.26 -16.17
C ALA A 81 -4.33 -3.05 -15.37
N TYR A 82 -4.04 -3.22 -14.07
CA TYR A 82 -3.57 -2.11 -13.22
C TYR A 82 -2.20 -1.57 -13.64
N GLY A 83 -2.14 -0.26 -13.88
CA GLY A 83 -0.96 0.43 -14.40
C GLY A 83 -0.02 1.04 -13.35
N GLY A 84 -0.43 1.07 -12.07
CA GLY A 84 0.38 1.58 -10.96
C GLY A 84 1.33 0.55 -10.36
N VAL A 85 1.72 0.76 -9.11
CA VAL A 85 2.48 -0.21 -8.30
C VAL A 85 1.51 -1.13 -7.59
N ALA A 86 0.75 -0.57 -6.65
CA ALA A 86 -0.39 -1.18 -5.99
C ALA A 86 -1.39 -0.09 -5.56
N GLU A 87 -2.58 -0.51 -5.15
CA GLU A 87 -3.64 0.35 -4.61
C GLU A 87 -4.47 -0.44 -3.60
N THR A 88 -4.89 0.23 -2.53
CA THR A 88 -5.75 -0.35 -1.51
C THR A 88 -7.09 0.37 -1.41
N GLY A 89 -8.17 -0.42 -1.40
CA GLY A 89 -9.52 0.10 -1.15
C GLY A 89 -10.45 -0.97 -0.58
N GLY A 90 -11.20 -0.65 0.48
CA GLY A 90 -12.22 -1.53 1.04
C GLY A 90 -11.73 -2.91 1.51
N GLY A 91 -10.46 -3.01 1.93
CA GLY A 91 -9.82 -4.28 2.32
C GLY A 91 -9.26 -5.10 1.15
N VAL A 92 -9.32 -4.57 -0.07
CA VAL A 92 -8.69 -5.17 -1.26
C VAL A 92 -7.39 -4.43 -1.55
N VAL A 93 -6.28 -5.15 -1.55
CA VAL A 93 -4.98 -4.69 -2.06
C VAL A 93 -4.81 -5.22 -3.48
N LYS A 94 -4.72 -4.32 -4.44
CA LYS A 94 -4.51 -4.62 -5.84
C LYS A 94 -3.05 -4.40 -6.17
N PHE A 95 -2.35 -5.41 -6.66
CA PHE A 95 -0.97 -5.34 -7.12
C PHE A 95 -0.92 -5.37 -8.64
N SER A 96 -0.10 -4.50 -9.25
CA SER A 96 0.15 -4.61 -10.69
C SER A 96 1.03 -5.83 -10.97
N SER A 97 0.51 -6.82 -11.69
CA SER A 97 1.30 -7.98 -12.13
C SER A 97 2.57 -7.52 -12.87
N LYS A 98 2.45 -6.50 -13.72
CA LYS A 98 3.54 -5.97 -14.54
C LYS A 98 4.65 -5.34 -13.69
N TYR A 99 4.28 -4.62 -12.63
CA TYR A 99 5.25 -4.03 -11.72
C TYR A 99 5.95 -5.11 -10.91
N MET A 100 5.16 -5.97 -10.25
CA MET A 100 5.67 -7.01 -9.36
C MET A 100 6.62 -7.97 -10.08
N THR A 101 6.28 -8.41 -11.29
CA THR A 101 7.17 -9.22 -12.16
C THR A 101 8.51 -8.54 -12.45
N LYS A 102 8.55 -7.20 -12.59
CA LYS A 102 9.78 -6.42 -12.82
C LYS A 102 10.55 -6.14 -11.53
N HIS A 103 9.86 -6.18 -10.40
CA HIS A 103 10.38 -5.84 -9.07
C HIS A 103 10.07 -6.94 -8.04
N PRO A 104 10.47 -8.20 -8.27
CA PRO A 104 10.04 -9.36 -7.47
C PRO A 104 10.61 -9.39 -6.04
N LYS A 105 11.41 -8.39 -5.68
CA LYS A 105 11.94 -8.17 -4.33
C LYS A 105 11.20 -7.07 -3.57
N ASP A 106 10.29 -6.34 -4.23
CA ASP A 106 9.54 -5.25 -3.60
C ASP A 106 8.29 -5.74 -2.86
N ILE A 107 8.49 -6.73 -1.98
CA ILE A 107 7.41 -7.35 -1.21
C ILE A 107 6.84 -6.41 -0.15
N ASP A 108 7.61 -5.39 0.26
CA ASP A 108 7.19 -4.38 1.23
C ASP A 108 6.20 -3.34 0.67
N VAL A 109 5.86 -3.43 -0.62
CA VAL A 109 4.61 -2.83 -1.12
C VAL A 109 3.43 -3.31 -0.27
N VAL A 110 3.41 -4.58 0.14
CA VAL A 110 2.41 -5.10 1.08
C VAL A 110 2.33 -4.25 2.34
N THR A 111 3.46 -3.94 2.97
CA THR A 111 3.50 -3.19 4.23
C THR A 111 2.91 -1.78 4.10
N HIS A 112 3.16 -1.11 2.98
CA HIS A 112 2.52 0.17 2.66
C HIS A 112 1.01 0.00 2.47
N GLU A 113 0.61 -0.90 1.59
CA GLU A 113 -0.78 -1.09 1.19
C GLU A 113 -1.68 -1.53 2.35
N VAL A 114 -1.23 -2.49 3.15
CA VAL A 114 -2.04 -2.99 4.27
C VAL A 114 -2.09 -2.00 5.42
N MET A 115 -1.16 -1.03 5.48
CA MET A 115 -1.29 0.10 6.40
C MET A 115 -2.53 0.95 6.04
N HIS A 116 -2.89 1.13 4.77
CA HIS A 116 -4.13 1.84 4.40
C HIS A 116 -5.39 1.16 4.96
N ILE A 117 -5.39 -0.17 5.09
CA ILE A 117 -6.48 -0.92 5.75
C ILE A 117 -6.50 -0.66 7.26
N VAL A 118 -5.33 -0.56 7.90
CA VAL A 118 -5.18 -0.24 9.33
C VAL A 118 -5.59 1.20 9.63
N GLN A 119 -5.17 2.12 8.76
CA GLN A 119 -5.56 3.52 8.79
C GLN A 119 -7.08 3.62 8.75
N GLY A 120 -7.74 3.06 7.72
CA GLY A 120 -9.20 3.01 7.66
C GLY A 120 -9.86 4.38 7.88
N TYR A 121 -9.22 5.44 7.41
CA TYR A 121 -9.59 6.82 7.72
C TYR A 121 -10.93 7.24 7.10
N GLY A 122 -11.31 6.62 5.97
CA GLY A 122 -12.45 7.08 5.19
C GLY A 122 -12.23 8.45 4.53
N ASP A 123 -13.24 8.94 3.84
CA ASP A 123 -13.16 10.17 3.07
C ASP A 123 -13.10 11.41 3.98
N GLY A 124 -12.28 12.39 3.60
CA GLY A 124 -12.23 13.70 4.28
C GLY A 124 -11.63 13.70 5.69
N ALA A 125 -10.94 12.63 6.09
CA ALA A 125 -10.30 12.54 7.42
C ALA A 125 -9.10 13.47 7.61
N GLY A 126 -8.41 13.82 6.54
CA GLY A 126 -7.22 14.66 6.56
C GLY A 126 -6.54 14.73 5.19
N PRO A 127 -5.37 15.40 5.11
CA PRO A 127 -4.69 15.57 3.84
C PRO A 127 -4.07 14.26 3.34
N GLY A 128 -4.27 13.94 2.06
CA GLY A 128 -3.79 12.68 1.46
C GLY A 128 -2.28 12.49 1.58
N TRP A 129 -1.47 13.56 1.53
CA TRP A 129 -0.02 13.45 1.70
C TRP A 129 0.39 12.89 3.06
N LEU A 130 -0.41 13.16 4.11
CA LEU A 130 -0.15 12.64 5.44
C LEU A 130 -0.56 11.16 5.51
N THR A 131 -1.68 10.78 4.90
CA THR A 131 -2.09 9.38 4.76
C THR A 131 -0.99 8.54 4.12
N GLU A 132 -0.50 8.95 2.95
CA GLU A 132 0.59 8.27 2.25
C GLU A 132 1.91 8.31 3.02
N GLY A 133 2.21 9.44 3.68
CA GLY A 133 3.40 9.59 4.49
C GLY A 133 3.42 8.66 5.70
N ILE A 134 2.28 8.43 6.34
CA ILE A 134 2.13 7.47 7.45
C ILE A 134 2.26 6.04 6.93
N ALA A 135 1.74 5.71 5.75
CA ALA A 135 1.91 4.40 5.13
C ALA A 135 3.39 4.08 4.85
N ASP A 136 4.15 5.04 4.30
CA ASP A 136 5.60 4.85 4.09
C ASP A 136 6.42 4.93 5.39
N TYR A 137 5.98 5.67 6.40
CA TYR A 137 6.55 5.61 7.74
C TYR A 137 6.41 4.19 8.30
N ALA A 138 5.21 3.59 8.17
CA ALA A 138 4.95 2.23 8.62
C ALA A 138 5.80 1.22 7.82
N ARG A 139 5.89 1.38 6.50
CA ARG A 139 6.79 0.57 5.66
C ARG A 139 8.25 0.66 6.11
N ASN A 140 8.75 1.84 6.44
CA ASN A 140 10.11 1.99 6.95
C ASN A 140 10.32 1.26 8.29
N LYS A 141 9.35 1.34 9.21
CA LYS A 141 9.44 0.78 10.57
C LYS A 141 9.15 -0.73 10.65
N PHE A 142 8.23 -1.23 9.83
CA PHE A 142 7.72 -2.60 9.92
C PHE A 142 8.08 -3.49 8.74
N GLY A 143 8.60 -2.91 7.65
CA GLY A 143 8.96 -3.67 6.46
C GLY A 143 10.04 -4.73 6.73
N VAL A 144 10.01 -5.79 5.94
CA VAL A 144 10.81 -7.00 6.14
C VAL A 144 11.96 -7.15 5.13
N ASP A 145 11.89 -6.49 3.97
CA ASP A 145 12.90 -6.56 2.92
C ASP A 145 13.02 -5.27 2.07
N ASN A 146 12.92 -4.10 2.71
CA ASN A 146 13.15 -2.81 2.02
C ASN A 146 14.52 -2.79 1.28
N ALA A 147 15.54 -3.44 1.85
CA ALA A 147 16.86 -3.54 1.24
C ALA A 147 16.85 -4.35 -0.07
N GLY A 148 16.11 -5.47 -0.13
CA GLY A 148 15.94 -6.27 -1.34
C GLY A 148 15.33 -5.48 -2.50
N ALA A 149 14.46 -4.53 -2.19
CA ALA A 149 13.84 -3.62 -3.16
C ALA A 149 14.69 -2.39 -3.53
N ASN A 150 15.85 -2.18 -2.89
CA ASN A 150 16.56 -0.89 -2.88
C ASN A 150 15.66 0.28 -2.45
N TRP A 151 14.66 0.02 -1.60
CA TRP A 151 13.78 1.02 -1.07
C TRP A 151 14.43 1.72 0.11
N THR A 152 14.59 3.04 0.01
CA THR A 152 15.17 3.86 1.08
C THR A 152 14.41 5.18 1.21
N LEU A 153 14.44 5.76 2.42
CA LEU A 153 14.04 7.14 2.63
C LEU A 153 15.00 8.08 1.86
N PRO A 154 14.49 9.03 1.06
CA PRO A 154 15.34 9.94 0.30
C PRO A 154 16.06 10.89 1.25
N ALA A 155 17.31 11.23 0.95
CA ALA A 155 17.96 12.35 1.61
C ALA A 155 17.16 13.65 1.42
N PHE A 156 17.21 14.54 2.41
CA PHE A 156 16.59 15.87 2.31
C PHE A 156 17.13 16.64 1.10
N LYS A 157 16.24 17.32 0.39
CA LYS A 157 16.57 18.28 -0.67
C LYS A 157 15.72 19.53 -0.50
N SER A 158 16.28 20.70 -0.79
CA SER A 158 15.54 21.98 -0.72
C SER A 158 14.36 22.08 -1.69
N THR A 159 14.30 21.21 -2.70
CA THR A 159 13.16 21.10 -3.63
C THR A 159 12.01 20.27 -3.08
N GLN A 160 12.16 19.67 -1.90
CA GLN A 160 11.12 18.88 -1.24
C GLN A 160 10.27 19.75 -0.32
N ASN A 161 9.07 19.25 -0.02
CA ASN A 161 8.20 19.79 1.02
C ASN A 161 7.50 18.65 1.79
N TYR A 162 6.97 18.96 2.98
CA TYR A 162 6.28 17.96 3.83
C TYR A 162 5.07 17.32 3.16
N ASP A 163 4.47 17.98 2.16
CA ASP A 163 3.29 17.53 1.41
C ASP A 163 3.63 16.74 0.13
N ASN A 164 4.90 16.40 -0.10
CA ASN A 164 5.30 15.53 -1.22
C ASN A 164 4.86 14.06 -1.05
N ALA A 165 4.17 13.74 0.04
CA ALA A 165 3.67 12.42 0.37
C ALA A 165 4.78 11.37 0.51
N TYR A 166 4.37 10.11 0.71
CA TYR A 166 5.23 8.93 0.65
C TYR A 166 6.52 9.10 1.48
N ARG A 167 7.64 8.61 0.95
CA ARG A 167 8.96 8.59 1.60
C ARG A 167 9.47 9.95 2.09
N VAL A 168 9.12 11.04 1.42
CA VAL A 168 9.55 12.39 1.83
C VAL A 168 8.85 12.76 3.13
N THR A 169 7.53 12.63 3.16
CA THR A 169 6.73 12.85 4.37
C THR A 169 7.10 11.85 5.46
N ALA A 170 7.29 10.57 5.13
CA ALA A 170 7.70 9.54 6.09
C ALA A 170 9.01 9.89 6.82
N ARG A 171 10.02 10.36 6.06
CA ARG A 171 11.30 10.79 6.65
C ARG A 171 11.14 11.97 7.59
N PHE A 172 10.28 12.92 7.22
CA PHE A 172 9.95 14.06 8.08
C PHE A 172 9.25 13.62 9.36
N LEU A 173 8.27 12.71 9.27
CA LEU A 173 7.60 12.15 10.45
C LEU A 173 8.58 11.43 11.40
N ILE A 174 9.54 10.68 10.86
CA ILE A 174 10.63 10.05 11.64
C ILE A 174 11.46 11.12 12.36
N TRP A 175 11.83 12.19 11.66
CA TRP A 175 12.58 13.29 12.26
C TRP A 175 11.81 13.96 13.40
N ILE A 176 10.50 14.18 13.24
CA ILE A 176 9.66 14.78 14.28
C ILE A 176 9.59 13.89 15.52
N GLU A 177 9.38 12.58 15.34
CA GLU A 177 9.31 11.68 16.49
C GLU A 177 10.64 11.57 17.24
N LYS A 178 11.75 11.67 16.52
CA LYS A 178 13.10 11.66 17.10
C LYS A 178 13.43 12.94 17.86
N ASN A 179 13.07 14.10 17.31
CA ASN A 179 13.62 15.39 17.77
C ASN A 179 12.60 16.29 18.49
N VAL A 180 11.30 16.06 18.31
CA VAL A 180 10.25 16.98 18.78
C VAL A 180 9.24 16.27 19.68
N LYS A 181 8.58 15.23 19.17
CA LYS A 181 7.47 14.58 19.87
C LYS A 181 7.41 13.08 19.57
N PRO A 182 7.93 12.23 20.47
CA PRO A 182 7.78 10.78 20.34
C PRO A 182 6.31 10.36 20.24
N ASN A 183 6.04 9.35 19.41
CA ASN A 183 4.71 8.77 19.14
C ASN A 183 3.70 9.72 18.44
N LEU A 184 4.15 10.83 17.84
CA LEU A 184 3.27 11.74 17.11
C LEU A 184 2.49 11.03 15.99
N VAL A 185 3.13 10.11 15.25
CA VAL A 185 2.48 9.40 14.14
C VAL A 185 1.31 8.59 14.65
N LYS A 186 1.45 7.91 15.79
CA LYS A 186 0.37 7.15 16.42
C LYS A 186 -0.78 8.05 16.89
N THR A 187 -0.45 9.24 17.40
CA THR A 187 -1.45 10.26 17.77
C THR A 187 -2.24 10.74 16.55
N PHE A 188 -1.55 11.13 15.48
CA PHE A 188 -2.20 11.60 14.26
C PHE A 188 -3.00 10.53 13.55
N ASP A 189 -2.46 9.32 13.47
CA ASP A 189 -3.16 8.18 12.92
C ASP A 189 -4.50 7.92 13.65
N LYS A 190 -4.52 8.06 14.98
CA LYS A 190 -5.77 8.02 15.75
C LYS A 190 -6.70 9.21 15.44
N GLN A 191 -6.16 10.44 15.41
CA GLN A 191 -6.97 11.64 15.13
C GLN A 191 -7.61 11.59 13.73
N LEU A 192 -6.88 11.09 12.73
CA LEU A 192 -7.35 10.89 11.36
C LEU A 192 -8.49 9.86 11.33
N ARG A 193 -8.33 8.70 11.98
CA ARG A 193 -9.42 7.73 12.15
C ARG A 193 -10.67 8.29 12.82
N ASP A 194 -10.47 9.15 13.81
CA ASP A 194 -11.58 9.72 14.58
C ASP A 194 -12.17 10.98 13.91
N HIS A 195 -11.65 11.40 12.74
CA HIS A 195 -12.01 12.65 12.05
C HIS A 195 -11.88 13.90 12.94
N THR A 196 -10.86 13.92 13.80
CA THR A 196 -10.56 15.06 14.70
C THR A 196 -9.28 15.79 14.33
N PHE A 197 -8.54 15.29 13.34
CA PHE A 197 -7.33 15.95 12.85
C PHE A 197 -7.68 17.27 12.15
N THR A 198 -6.96 18.34 12.50
CA THR A 198 -7.01 19.63 11.80
C THR A 198 -5.61 20.20 11.66
N ASP A 199 -5.42 21.28 10.90
CA ASP A 199 -4.11 21.94 10.80
C ASP A 199 -3.57 22.38 12.17
N ASP A 200 -4.46 22.71 13.12
CA ASP A 200 -4.09 23.04 14.50
C ASP A 200 -3.55 21.84 15.29
N SER A 201 -3.81 20.59 14.86
CA SER A 201 -3.27 19.39 15.53
C SER A 201 -1.75 19.43 15.61
N TRP A 202 -1.06 19.94 14.57
CA TRP A 202 0.39 20.14 14.60
C TRP A 202 0.81 21.01 15.78
N LYS A 203 0.19 22.18 15.92
CA LYS A 203 0.52 23.13 16.98
C LYS A 203 0.11 22.62 18.36
N LYS A 204 -1.02 21.93 18.47
CA LYS A 204 -1.48 21.32 19.73
C LYS A 204 -0.53 20.24 20.23
N GLU A 205 -0.07 19.36 19.35
CA GLU A 205 0.77 18.22 19.75
C GLU A 205 2.26 18.57 19.89
N THR A 206 2.74 19.58 19.16
CA THR A 206 4.18 19.90 19.07
C THR A 206 4.55 21.32 19.53
N GLY A 207 3.58 22.20 19.71
CA GLY A 207 3.78 23.64 19.95
C GLY A 207 4.13 24.45 18.70
N LYS A 208 4.27 23.82 17.52
CA LYS A 208 4.68 24.45 16.26
C LYS A 208 3.72 24.10 15.11
N THR A 209 3.60 24.98 14.13
CA THR A 209 2.89 24.67 12.88
C THR A 209 3.70 23.67 12.04
N VAL A 210 3.06 23.02 11.05
CA VAL A 210 3.76 22.12 10.13
C VAL A 210 4.87 22.83 9.36
N ASP A 211 4.66 24.10 8.97
CA ASP A 211 5.68 24.92 8.30
C ASP A 211 6.89 25.20 9.19
N GLU A 212 6.67 25.53 10.46
CA GLU A 212 7.74 25.77 11.42
C GLU A 212 8.54 24.48 11.70
N LEU A 213 7.86 23.33 11.75
CA LEU A 213 8.50 22.02 11.88
C LEU A 213 9.31 21.68 10.64
N TRP A 214 8.78 21.93 9.44
CA TRP A 214 9.51 21.69 8.19
C TRP A 214 10.74 22.58 8.06
N ALA A 215 10.64 23.87 8.42
CA ALA A 215 11.77 24.77 8.45
C ALA A 215 12.87 24.29 9.42
N ALA A 216 12.47 23.79 10.61
CA ALA A 216 13.41 23.20 11.57
C ALA A 216 14.07 21.92 11.05
N TYR A 217 13.28 21.06 10.38
CA TYR A 217 13.79 19.85 9.72
C TYR A 217 14.77 20.19 8.58
N ALA A 218 14.46 21.17 7.74
CA ALA A 218 15.32 21.63 6.66
C ALA A 218 16.66 22.18 7.18
N ALA A 219 16.66 22.84 8.35
CA ALA A 219 17.86 23.35 8.98
C ALA A 219 18.74 22.25 9.60
N ASN A 220 18.14 21.16 10.09
CA ASN A 220 18.88 20.03 10.68
C ASN A 220 18.23 18.68 10.34
N PRO A 221 18.44 18.15 9.12
CA PRO A 221 17.66 17.02 8.61
C PRO A 221 18.14 15.64 9.09
N ALA A 222 18.98 15.55 10.11
CA ALA A 222 19.52 14.27 10.59
C ALA A 222 18.43 13.40 11.27
N ILE A 223 18.29 12.15 10.83
CA ILE A 223 17.42 11.12 11.44
C ILE A 223 18.22 9.98 12.05
#